data_AF-A0A6J6E8I5-F1
#
_entry.id   AF-A0A6J6E8I5-F1
#
_cell.length_a   1.000
_cell.length_b   1.000
_cell.length_c   1.000
_cell.angle_alpha   90.00
_cell.angle_beta   90.00
_cell.angle_gamma   90.00
#
_symmetry.space_group_name_H-M   'P 1'
#
loop_
_entity.id
_entity.type
_entity.pdbx_description
1 polymer ?
#
loop_
_entity_poly.entity_id
_entity_poly.type
_entity_poly.pdbx_seq_one_letter_code
_entity_poly.pdbx_strand_id
1 'polypeptide(L)'
;MVVVVLVVLVVVLVVVLVGTGDVVVVADGSVVIGDELSSDAHDATNNETVSRRRDAREDRKAFMGEPTLRRDGARFDVVAFDADDTLWHSEDGFHAAENTFCELLTPFVADGVDLRAALVATERANLPTYGYGVKAFGLSMMEAALSVSQGRVTTDVMERLLAVVRELLLAPVRLLPGVAEVIVDLARDHRVAVITKGDLVHQTRKVSTSGIDHLFDHVEIVLEKDPETYVRVLRELDVEPHRFCMVGNSVKSDVLPVLEIGGHAIHVPYHVLWELERAEHPVGHGRFGEVGHISEVPARVRLGTD
;
A
#
# COMPACT_ATOMS: atom_id res chain seq x y z
N MET A 1 -22.75 40.14 -15.05
CA MET A 1 -22.73 38.67 -15.02
C MET A 1 -21.77 38.03 -16.04
N VAL A 2 -21.44 38.67 -17.17
CA VAL A 2 -20.53 38.08 -18.18
C VAL A 2 -19.04 38.19 -17.79
N VAL A 3 -18.64 39.22 -17.04
CA VAL A 3 -17.23 39.47 -16.67
C VAL A 3 -16.71 38.50 -15.59
N VAL A 4 -17.56 38.11 -14.63
CA VAL A 4 -17.18 37.20 -13.53
C VAL A 4 -16.96 35.77 -14.04
N VAL A 5 -17.74 35.35 -15.05
CA VAL A 5 -17.61 34.02 -15.67
C VAL A 5 -16.32 33.92 -16.49
N LEU A 6 -15.89 35.01 -17.14
CA LEU A 6 -14.65 35.04 -17.93
C LEU A 6 -13.39 34.96 -17.04
N VAL A 7 -13.39 35.63 -15.89
CA VAL A 7 -12.27 35.58 -14.93
C VAL A 7 -12.11 34.19 -14.32
N VAL A 8 -13.21 33.52 -13.97
CA VAL A 8 -13.15 32.15 -13.44
C VAL A 8 -12.69 31.14 -14.50
N LEU A 9 -13.12 31.30 -15.76
CA LEU A 9 -12.67 30.42 -16.85
C LEU A 9 -11.18 30.58 -17.17
N VAL A 10 -10.66 31.82 -17.13
CA VAL A 10 -9.24 32.10 -17.36
C VAL A 10 -8.37 31.59 -16.19
N VAL A 11 -8.83 31.73 -14.95
CA VAL A 11 -8.12 31.21 -13.76
C VAL A 11 -8.06 29.67 -13.78
N VAL A 12 -9.16 29.00 -14.15
CA VAL A 12 -9.18 27.52 -14.25
C VAL A 12 -8.30 27.04 -15.40
N LEU A 13 -8.28 27.75 -16.54
CA LEU A 13 -7.45 27.36 -17.69
C LEU A 13 -5.94 27.53 -17.43
N VAL A 14 -5.54 28.54 -16.64
CA VAL A 14 -4.14 28.76 -16.26
C VAL A 14 -3.65 27.71 -15.25
N VAL A 15 -4.49 27.29 -14.31
CA VAL A 15 -4.15 26.22 -13.34
C VAL A 15 -3.99 24.85 -14.02
N VAL A 16 -4.66 24.61 -15.14
CA VAL A 16 -4.58 23.33 -15.87
C VAL A 16 -3.35 23.26 -16.79
N LEU A 17 -2.75 24.39 -17.17
CA LEU A 17 -1.59 24.43 -18.08
C LEU A 17 -0.24 24.58 -17.39
N VAL A 18 -0.18 25.00 -16.12
CA VAL A 18 1.06 25.13 -15.36
C VAL A 18 1.08 24.07 -14.26
N GLY A 19 1.89 23.02 -14.47
CA GLY A 19 2.19 22.01 -13.45
C GLY A 19 2.65 22.65 -12.15
N THR A 20 2.28 22.02 -11.04
CA THR A 20 2.45 22.45 -9.65
C THR A 20 3.82 23.10 -9.35
N GLY A 21 3.84 24.42 -9.32
CA GLY A 21 4.88 25.25 -8.70
C GLY A 21 4.18 26.41 -7.98
N ASP A 22 4.71 26.81 -6.81
CA ASP A 22 4.06 27.78 -5.91
C ASP A 22 3.73 29.11 -6.61
N VAL A 23 2.43 29.41 -6.75
CA VAL A 23 1.94 30.68 -7.29
C VAL A 23 1.62 31.63 -6.13
N VAL A 24 2.38 32.72 -6.02
CA VAL A 24 2.03 33.84 -5.13
C VAL A 24 1.25 34.88 -5.91
N VAL A 25 -0.02 35.10 -5.54
CA VAL A 25 -0.87 36.12 -6.14
C VAL A 25 -0.64 37.47 -5.45
N VAL A 26 -0.20 38.48 -6.20
CA VAL A 26 -0.09 39.87 -5.72
C VAL A 26 -1.32 40.68 -6.16
N ALA A 27 -1.81 41.56 -5.29
CA ALA A 27 -3.12 42.21 -5.34
C ALA A 27 -3.40 43.16 -6.53
N ASP A 28 -2.49 43.31 -7.50
CA ASP A 28 -2.63 44.23 -8.65
C ASP A 28 -2.61 43.53 -10.02
N GLY A 29 -3.08 42.27 -10.07
CA GLY A 29 -3.44 41.59 -11.33
C GLY A 29 -2.27 41.21 -12.26
N SER A 30 -1.02 41.26 -11.79
CA SER A 30 0.15 40.78 -12.52
C SER A 30 0.65 39.45 -11.93
N VAL A 31 0.98 38.50 -12.82
CA VAL A 31 1.51 37.16 -12.47
C VAL A 31 2.99 37.12 -12.85
N VAL A 32 3.85 36.75 -11.90
CA VAL A 32 5.28 36.51 -12.14
C VAL A 32 5.54 35.02 -11.92
N ILE A 33 6.09 34.35 -12.94
CA ILE A 33 6.50 32.94 -12.87
C ILE A 33 8.02 32.93 -12.65
N GLY A 34 8.46 32.36 -11.52
CA GLY A 34 9.88 32.10 -11.28
C GLY A 34 10.30 30.87 -12.07
N ASP A 35 11.26 31.05 -12.98
CA ASP A 35 11.86 29.98 -13.79
C ASP A 35 13.25 29.64 -13.21
N GLU A 36 13.69 28.40 -13.42
CA GLU A 36 14.89 27.70 -12.89
C GLU A 36 14.66 26.79 -11.68
N LEU A 37 14.41 25.50 -11.96
CA LEU A 37 14.83 24.30 -11.21
C LEU A 37 14.16 23.06 -11.86
N SER A 38 14.63 22.56 -13.01
CA SER A 38 14.06 21.30 -13.55
C SER A 38 14.99 20.32 -14.28
N SER A 39 16.30 20.57 -14.38
CA SER A 39 17.24 19.52 -14.83
C SER A 39 17.91 18.75 -13.70
N ASP A 40 18.11 19.38 -12.54
CA ASP A 40 18.97 18.83 -11.48
C ASP A 40 18.20 17.93 -10.49
N ALA A 41 16.87 18.06 -10.42
CA ALA A 41 16.04 17.34 -9.46
C ALA A 41 15.86 15.85 -9.79
N HIS A 42 15.88 15.47 -11.07
CA HIS A 42 15.78 14.06 -11.49
C HIS A 42 17.08 13.29 -11.29
N ASP A 43 18.23 13.94 -11.45
CA ASP A 43 19.53 13.32 -11.19
C ASP A 43 19.82 13.27 -9.67
N ALA A 44 19.39 14.30 -8.92
CA ALA A 44 19.49 14.35 -7.46
C ALA A 44 18.63 13.28 -6.77
N THR A 45 17.40 13.04 -7.21
CA THR A 45 16.54 11.99 -6.61
C THR A 45 17.07 10.59 -6.85
N ASN A 46 17.67 10.33 -8.02
CA ASN A 46 18.28 9.03 -8.30
C ASN A 46 19.57 8.83 -7.49
N ASN A 47 20.40 9.88 -7.37
CA ASN A 47 21.63 9.85 -6.59
C ASN A 47 21.36 9.79 -5.06
N GLU A 48 20.32 10.45 -4.56
CA GLU A 48 19.85 10.33 -3.17
C GLU A 48 19.27 8.95 -2.87
N THR A 49 18.55 8.34 -3.82
CA THR A 49 18.01 6.98 -3.67
C THR A 49 19.14 5.94 -3.63
N VAL A 50 20.16 6.10 -4.48
CA VAL A 50 21.36 5.25 -4.48
C VAL A 50 22.20 5.47 -3.21
N SER A 51 22.34 6.72 -2.74
CA SER A 51 23.03 7.04 -1.48
C SER A 51 22.31 6.43 -0.27
N ARG A 52 20.98 6.62 -0.16
CA ARG A 52 20.18 6.03 0.93
C ARG A 52 20.21 4.50 0.93
N ARG A 53 20.20 3.87 -0.24
CA ARG A 53 20.38 2.40 -0.36
C ARG A 53 21.76 1.95 0.09
N ARG A 54 22.79 2.78 -0.08
CA ARG A 54 24.16 2.49 0.39
C ARG A 54 24.27 2.67 1.90
N ASP A 55 23.72 3.76 2.43
CA ASP A 55 23.70 4.07 3.87
C ASP A 55 22.90 3.03 4.67
N ALA A 56 21.70 2.64 4.19
CA ALA A 56 20.90 1.59 4.79
C ALA A 56 21.62 0.22 4.80
N ARG A 57 22.44 -0.05 3.78
CA ARG A 57 23.24 -1.28 3.67
C ARG A 57 24.41 -1.29 4.64
N GLU A 58 24.99 -0.13 4.95
CA GLU A 58 26.03 0.01 5.98
C GLU A 58 25.45 -0.01 7.40
N ASP A 59 24.30 0.61 7.65
CA ASP A 59 23.59 0.55 8.93
C ASP A 59 23.15 -0.88 9.25
N ARG A 60 22.65 -1.61 8.25
CA ARG A 60 22.39 -3.05 8.37
C ARG A 60 23.66 -3.85 8.62
N LYS A 61 24.77 -3.53 7.97
CA LYS A 61 26.07 -4.21 8.21
C LYS A 61 26.54 -4.01 9.64
N ALA A 62 26.30 -2.84 10.22
CA ALA A 62 26.60 -2.55 11.62
C ALA A 62 25.66 -3.28 12.59
N PHE A 63 24.38 -3.45 12.24
CA PHE A 63 23.38 -4.11 13.08
C PHE A 63 23.40 -5.64 12.99
N MET A 64 23.59 -6.21 11.80
CA MET A 64 23.48 -7.65 11.50
C MET A 64 24.82 -8.34 11.23
N GLY A 65 25.93 -7.59 11.07
CA GLY A 65 27.21 -8.12 10.59
C GLY A 65 27.33 -8.08 9.05
N GLU A 66 28.46 -8.53 8.49
CA GLU A 66 28.61 -8.60 7.02
C GLU A 66 27.47 -9.39 6.39
N PRO A 67 26.85 -8.94 5.27
CA PRO A 67 25.93 -9.77 4.53
C PRO A 67 26.70 -11.01 4.09
N THR A 68 26.40 -12.15 4.70
CA THR A 68 27.00 -13.42 4.29
C THR A 68 26.67 -13.61 2.81
N LEU A 69 27.72 -13.71 2.00
CA LEU A 69 27.64 -14.25 0.64
C LEU A 69 26.67 -15.43 0.64
N ARG A 70 25.79 -15.48 -0.39
CA ARG A 70 24.85 -16.58 -0.70
C ARG A 70 25.33 -17.88 -0.06
N ARG A 71 24.69 -18.34 1.01
CA ARG A 71 25.04 -19.64 1.58
C ARG A 71 24.49 -20.71 0.64
N ASP A 72 25.39 -21.44 0.00
CA ASP A 72 25.07 -22.65 -0.75
C ASP A 72 24.19 -23.56 0.14
N GLY A 73 22.90 -23.71 -0.24
CA GLY A 73 21.94 -24.58 0.46
C GLY A 73 20.63 -23.94 0.90
N ALA A 74 20.49 -22.61 0.90
CA ALA A 74 19.19 -21.98 1.18
C ALA A 74 18.15 -22.34 0.09
N ARG A 75 16.91 -22.68 0.48
CA ARG A 75 15.84 -23.08 -0.46
C ARG A 75 15.38 -21.92 -1.35
N PHE A 76 15.29 -20.73 -0.77
CA PHE A 76 14.89 -19.50 -1.44
C PHE A 76 16.01 -18.47 -1.38
N ASP A 77 16.20 -17.70 -2.44
CA ASP A 77 17.15 -16.58 -2.46
C ASP A 77 16.49 -15.31 -1.91
N VAL A 78 15.19 -15.15 -2.15
CA VAL A 78 14.38 -14.02 -1.67
C VAL A 78 13.12 -14.54 -0.98
N VAL A 79 12.87 -14.00 0.21
CA VAL A 79 11.58 -14.10 0.90
C VAL A 79 10.97 -12.71 0.96
N ALA A 80 9.87 -12.51 0.24
CA ALA A 80 9.13 -11.26 0.24
C ALA A 80 7.91 -11.36 1.15
N PHE A 81 7.56 -10.23 1.76
CA PHE A 81 6.40 -10.08 2.64
C PHE A 81 5.44 -9.07 2.02
N ASP A 82 4.15 -9.38 2.07
CA ASP A 82 3.15 -8.33 2.08
C ASP A 82 3.29 -7.50 3.35
N ALA A 83 2.76 -6.28 3.34
CA ALA A 83 2.89 -5.36 4.46
C ALA A 83 1.61 -5.27 5.31
N ASP A 84 0.50 -4.90 4.69
CA ASP A 84 -0.75 -4.61 5.39
C ASP A 84 -1.38 -5.92 5.84
N ASP A 85 -1.66 -6.04 7.14
CA ASP A 85 -2.26 -7.23 7.76
C ASP A 85 -1.38 -8.50 7.71
N THR A 86 -0.14 -8.35 7.25
CA THR A 86 0.93 -9.36 7.30
C THR A 86 2.07 -8.93 8.24
N LEU A 87 2.55 -7.69 8.13
CA LEU A 87 3.59 -7.12 9.00
C LEU A 87 3.01 -6.18 10.06
N TRP A 88 1.92 -5.50 9.77
CA TRP A 88 1.28 -4.56 10.69
C TRP A 88 -0.22 -4.49 10.47
N HIS A 89 -0.94 -4.07 11.51
CA HIS A 89 -2.39 -3.88 11.43
C HIS A 89 -2.77 -2.80 10.40
N SER A 90 -3.73 -3.09 9.53
CA SER A 90 -4.29 -2.15 8.54
C SER A 90 -5.81 -2.20 8.51
N GLU A 91 -6.41 -3.38 8.31
CA GLU A 91 -7.84 -3.55 8.03
C GLU A 91 -8.77 -3.13 9.18
N ASP A 92 -8.30 -3.18 10.44
CA ASP A 92 -9.08 -2.70 11.59
C ASP A 92 -9.43 -1.21 11.47
N GLY A 93 -8.54 -0.41 10.87
CA GLY A 93 -8.77 1.01 10.63
C GLY A 93 -9.89 1.22 9.62
N PHE A 94 -9.85 0.50 8.50
CA PHE A 94 -10.91 0.56 7.48
C PHE A 94 -12.26 0.15 8.07
N HIS A 95 -12.33 -0.94 8.82
CA HIS A 95 -13.56 -1.36 9.51
C HIS A 95 -14.10 -0.30 10.49
N ALA A 96 -13.23 0.34 11.27
CA ALA A 96 -13.65 1.43 12.16
C ALA A 96 -14.18 2.65 11.39
N ALA A 97 -13.57 2.95 10.24
CA ALA A 97 -14.02 4.03 9.36
C ALA A 97 -15.37 3.71 8.70
N GLU A 98 -15.59 2.46 8.26
CA GLU A 98 -16.90 2.01 7.76
C GLU A 98 -18.00 2.08 8.83
N ASN A 99 -17.69 1.69 10.08
CA ASN A 99 -18.62 1.82 11.19
C ASN A 99 -19.03 3.28 11.38
N THR A 100 -18.03 4.17 11.40
CA THR A 100 -18.25 5.61 11.52
C THR A 100 -19.07 6.15 10.35
N PHE A 101 -18.78 5.72 9.12
CA PHE A 101 -19.60 6.06 7.96
C PHE A 101 -21.07 5.66 8.15
N CYS A 102 -21.32 4.42 8.59
CA CYS A 102 -22.68 3.94 8.83
C CYS A 102 -23.39 4.77 9.91
N GLU A 103 -22.72 5.03 11.03
CA GLU A 103 -23.25 5.83 12.14
C GLU A 103 -23.62 7.25 11.69
N LEU A 104 -22.73 7.89 10.92
CA LEU A 104 -22.93 9.26 10.43
C LEU A 104 -24.05 9.38 9.41
N LEU A 105 -24.21 8.38 8.55
CA LEU A 105 -25.17 8.43 7.43
C LEU A 105 -26.54 7.85 7.78
N THR A 106 -26.67 7.09 8.88
CA THR A 106 -27.95 6.53 9.34
C THR A 106 -29.08 7.58 9.38
N PRO A 107 -28.90 8.81 9.92
CA PRO A 107 -29.95 9.82 9.95
C PRO A 107 -30.38 10.36 8.58
N PHE A 108 -29.61 10.09 7.52
CA PHE A 108 -29.82 10.63 6.17
C PHE A 108 -30.46 9.62 5.20
N VAL A 109 -30.56 8.35 5.59
CA VAL A 109 -31.11 7.29 4.74
C VAL A 109 -32.40 6.72 5.32
N ALA A 110 -33.21 6.11 4.47
CA ALA A 110 -34.42 5.41 4.91
C ALA A 110 -34.04 4.10 5.64
N ASP A 111 -34.91 3.64 6.53
CA ASP A 111 -34.76 2.36 7.20
C ASP A 111 -34.60 1.21 6.18
N GLY A 112 -33.68 0.29 6.46
CA GLY A 112 -33.39 -0.86 5.59
C GLY A 112 -32.41 -0.61 4.45
N VAL A 113 -31.91 0.62 4.28
CA VAL A 113 -30.77 0.87 3.37
C VAL A 113 -29.49 0.28 3.96
N ASP A 114 -28.83 -0.59 3.20
CA ASP A 114 -27.53 -1.15 3.56
C ASP A 114 -26.41 -0.18 3.17
N LEU A 115 -25.96 0.62 4.14
CA LEU A 115 -24.89 1.60 3.97
C LEU A 115 -23.54 0.95 3.62
N ARG A 116 -23.23 -0.23 4.16
CA ARG A 116 -21.96 -0.91 3.84
C ARG A 116 -21.94 -1.42 2.42
N ALA A 117 -23.04 -2.07 2.00
CA ALA A 117 -23.16 -2.54 0.63
C ALA A 117 -23.06 -1.38 -0.37
N ALA A 118 -23.63 -0.22 -0.02
CA ALA A 118 -23.49 0.98 -0.85
C ALA A 118 -22.05 1.47 -0.94
N LEU A 119 -21.32 1.52 0.18
CA LEU A 119 -19.91 1.90 0.19
C LEU A 119 -19.05 0.94 -0.65
N VAL A 120 -19.17 -0.37 -0.43
CA VAL A 120 -18.44 -1.40 -1.19
C VAL A 120 -18.77 -1.33 -2.69
N ALA A 121 -20.03 -1.05 -3.05
CA ALA A 121 -20.41 -0.88 -4.45
C ALA A 121 -19.72 0.34 -5.09
N THR A 122 -19.64 1.46 -4.37
CA THR A 122 -18.91 2.66 -4.82
C THR A 122 -17.41 2.41 -4.95
N GLU A 123 -16.79 1.76 -3.96
CA GLU A 123 -15.37 1.37 -4.03
C GLU A 123 -15.07 0.50 -5.25
N ARG A 124 -15.88 -0.52 -5.48
CA ARG A 124 -15.72 -1.42 -6.62
C ARG A 124 -15.86 -0.69 -7.96
N ALA A 125 -16.81 0.25 -8.06
CA ALA A 125 -16.99 1.05 -9.26
C ALA A 125 -15.80 1.99 -9.53
N ASN A 126 -15.20 2.52 -8.46
CA ASN A 126 -14.10 3.47 -8.54
C ASN A 126 -12.71 2.84 -8.64
N LEU A 127 -12.58 1.55 -8.34
CA LEU A 127 -11.30 0.84 -8.34
C LEU A 127 -10.45 1.04 -9.61
N PRO A 128 -11.01 1.00 -10.84
CA PRO A 128 -10.23 1.23 -12.05
C PRO A 128 -9.70 2.66 -12.21
N THR A 129 -10.27 3.63 -11.49
CA THR A 129 -9.93 5.06 -11.62
C THR A 129 -9.14 5.59 -10.44
N TYR A 130 -9.54 5.26 -9.21
CA TYR A 130 -8.87 5.73 -7.99
C TYR A 130 -7.78 4.77 -7.52
N GLY A 131 -7.79 3.51 -7.97
CA GLY A 131 -6.90 2.48 -7.48
C GLY A 131 -7.20 2.12 -6.02
N TYR A 132 -6.15 1.84 -5.26
CA TYR A 132 -6.22 1.27 -3.91
C TYR A 132 -5.69 2.23 -2.83
N GLY A 133 -6.06 1.95 -1.58
CA GLY A 133 -5.57 2.64 -0.40
C GLY A 133 -6.49 3.74 0.13
N VAL A 134 -6.08 4.36 1.23
CA VAL A 134 -6.93 5.25 2.05
C VAL A 134 -7.47 6.46 1.28
N LYS A 135 -6.72 7.01 0.32
CA LYS A 135 -7.21 8.13 -0.51
C LYS A 135 -8.36 7.70 -1.43
N ALA A 136 -8.21 6.56 -2.11
CA ALA A 136 -9.24 5.99 -2.97
C ALA A 136 -10.50 5.61 -2.16
N PHE A 137 -10.29 4.99 -1.00
CA PHE A 137 -11.34 4.69 -0.02
C PHE A 137 -12.07 5.97 0.43
N GLY A 138 -11.33 7.01 0.82
CA GLY A 138 -11.90 8.28 1.26
C GLY A 138 -12.72 8.99 0.19
N LEU A 139 -12.26 8.99 -1.07
CA LEU A 139 -13.04 9.54 -2.19
C LEU A 139 -14.33 8.74 -2.41
N SER A 140 -14.25 7.41 -2.40
CA SER A 140 -15.41 6.52 -2.52
C SER A 140 -16.40 6.69 -1.35
N MET A 141 -15.90 6.87 -0.13
CA MET A 141 -16.71 7.14 1.06
C MET A 141 -17.51 8.44 0.93
N MET A 142 -16.86 9.49 0.45
CA MET A 142 -17.51 10.79 0.26
C MET A 142 -18.54 10.74 -0.87
N GLU A 143 -18.24 10.03 -1.97
CA GLU A 143 -19.17 9.83 -3.08
C GLU A 143 -20.37 8.97 -2.66
N ALA A 144 -20.14 7.90 -1.90
CA ALA A 144 -21.19 7.06 -1.35
C ALA A 144 -22.10 7.88 -0.43
N ALA A 145 -21.54 8.70 0.47
CA ALA A 145 -22.30 9.58 1.36
C ALA A 145 -23.23 10.53 0.59
N LEU A 146 -22.73 11.16 -0.47
CA LEU A 146 -23.52 12.04 -1.33
C LEU A 146 -24.62 11.27 -2.07
N SER A 147 -24.31 10.10 -2.61
CA SER A 147 -25.23 9.26 -3.37
C SER A 147 -26.37 8.71 -2.52
N VAL A 148 -26.06 8.02 -1.42
CA VAL A 148 -27.07 7.38 -0.56
C VAL A 148 -27.98 8.38 0.15
N SER A 149 -27.44 9.55 0.50
CA SER A 149 -28.21 10.63 1.11
C SER A 149 -29.00 11.45 0.08
N GLN A 150 -28.79 11.23 -1.22
CA GLN A 150 -29.32 12.06 -2.31
C GLN A 150 -28.97 13.54 -2.12
N GLY A 151 -27.73 13.81 -1.70
CA GLY A 151 -27.21 15.16 -1.43
C GLY A 151 -27.73 15.81 -0.16
N ARG A 152 -28.48 15.10 0.70
CA ARG A 152 -28.98 15.63 1.98
C ARG A 152 -27.95 15.59 3.11
N VAL A 153 -26.86 14.85 2.95
CA VAL A 153 -25.74 14.83 3.91
C VAL A 153 -25.22 16.24 4.13
N THR A 154 -25.01 16.63 5.39
CA THR A 154 -24.55 17.99 5.73
C THR A 154 -23.04 18.14 5.53
N THR A 155 -22.60 19.39 5.37
CA THR A 155 -21.16 19.72 5.37
C THR A 155 -20.46 19.21 6.63
N ASP A 156 -21.07 19.35 7.80
CA ASP A 156 -20.50 18.86 9.06
C ASP A 156 -20.22 17.34 9.04
N VAL A 157 -21.10 16.55 8.41
CA VAL A 157 -20.88 15.10 8.26
C VAL A 157 -19.75 14.82 7.29
N MET A 158 -19.71 15.54 6.16
CA MET A 158 -18.62 15.42 5.18
C MET A 158 -17.26 15.79 5.79
N GLU A 159 -17.20 16.82 6.65
CA GLU A 159 -16.00 17.19 7.39
C GLU A 159 -15.54 16.08 8.35
N ARG A 160 -16.48 15.43 9.05
CA ARG A 160 -16.19 14.30 9.93
C ARG A 160 -15.68 13.09 9.15
N LEU A 161 -16.26 12.77 7.99
CA LEU A 161 -15.75 11.71 7.12
C LEU A 161 -14.33 12.03 6.62
N LEU A 162 -14.08 13.28 6.21
CA LEU A 162 -12.74 13.71 5.82
C LEU A 162 -11.74 13.59 6.98
N ALA A 163 -12.16 13.89 8.22
CA ALA A 163 -11.34 13.70 9.41
C ALA A 163 -10.98 12.22 9.61
N VAL A 164 -11.94 11.30 9.46
CA VAL A 164 -11.70 9.84 9.51
C VAL A 164 -10.66 9.42 8.47
N VAL A 165 -10.76 9.91 7.23
CA VAL A 165 -9.77 9.62 6.18
C VAL A 165 -8.38 10.14 6.56
N ARG A 166 -8.30 11.34 7.14
CA ARG A 166 -7.03 11.90 7.63
C ARG A 166 -6.44 11.08 8.78
N GLU A 167 -7.27 10.63 9.71
CA GLU A 167 -6.86 9.75 10.81
C GLU A 167 -6.29 8.43 10.30
N LEU A 168 -6.93 7.82 9.30
CA LEU A 168 -6.40 6.61 8.64
C LEU A 168 -5.04 6.86 7.98
N LEU A 169 -4.88 7.96 7.24
CA LEU A 169 -3.61 8.31 6.58
C LEU A 169 -2.46 8.55 7.57
N LEU A 170 -2.80 9.01 8.78
CA LEU A 170 -1.85 9.39 9.82
C LEU A 170 -1.70 8.34 10.92
N ALA A 171 -2.49 7.26 10.87
CA ALA A 171 -2.46 6.21 11.87
C ALA A 171 -1.01 5.71 12.09
N PRO A 172 -0.60 5.48 13.35
CA PRO A 172 0.71 4.93 13.64
C PRO A 172 0.78 3.48 13.18
N VAL A 173 1.92 3.09 12.62
CA VAL A 173 2.16 1.69 12.25
C VAL A 173 2.36 0.87 13.51
N ARG A 174 1.56 -0.19 13.66
CA ARG A 174 1.65 -1.15 14.77
C ARG A 174 1.96 -2.52 14.21
N LEU A 175 3.18 -3.00 14.46
CA LEU A 175 3.62 -4.31 14.00
C LEU A 175 2.79 -5.43 14.63
N LEU A 176 2.58 -6.50 13.87
CA LEU A 176 2.02 -7.74 14.41
C LEU A 176 3.05 -8.43 15.33
N PRO A 177 2.60 -9.22 16.31
CA PRO A 177 3.50 -9.91 17.23
C PRO A 177 4.51 -10.81 16.49
N GLY A 178 5.79 -10.75 16.85
CA GLY A 178 6.83 -11.62 16.31
C GLY A 178 7.39 -11.21 14.93
N VAL A 179 6.89 -10.14 14.31
CA VAL A 179 7.31 -9.71 12.97
C VAL A 179 8.79 -9.37 12.94
N ALA A 180 9.27 -8.51 13.84
CA ALA A 180 10.66 -8.07 13.84
C ALA A 180 11.63 -9.26 14.01
N GLU A 181 11.30 -10.20 14.89
CA GLU A 181 12.09 -11.40 15.15
C GLU A 181 12.15 -12.31 13.92
N VAL A 182 11.02 -12.49 13.22
CA VAL A 182 10.94 -13.31 12.00
C VAL A 182 11.77 -12.71 10.87
N ILE A 183 11.67 -11.40 10.63
CA ILE A 183 12.45 -10.73 9.58
C ILE A 183 13.95 -10.83 9.90
N VAL A 184 14.35 -10.58 11.15
CA VAL A 184 15.76 -10.71 11.57
C VAL A 184 16.28 -12.14 11.41
N ASP A 185 15.48 -13.15 11.73
CA ASP A 185 15.90 -14.56 11.56
C ASP A 185 16.11 -14.91 10.08
N LEU A 186 15.16 -14.55 9.22
CA LEU A 186 15.22 -14.86 7.79
C LEU A 186 16.29 -14.05 7.06
N ALA A 187 16.52 -12.80 7.45
CA ALA A 187 17.54 -11.94 6.85
C ALA A 187 18.99 -12.44 7.06
N ARG A 188 19.20 -13.48 7.88
CA ARG A 188 20.51 -14.13 8.06
C ARG A 188 20.92 -14.96 6.85
N ASP A 189 19.95 -15.64 6.24
CA ASP A 189 20.19 -16.63 5.18
C ASP A 189 19.49 -16.27 3.85
N HIS A 190 18.59 -15.27 3.85
CA HIS A 190 17.80 -14.85 2.70
C HIS A 190 17.86 -13.33 2.50
N ARG A 191 17.67 -12.88 1.25
CA ARG A 191 17.26 -11.49 1.02
C ARG A 191 15.80 -11.34 1.41
N VAL A 192 15.50 -10.31 2.18
CA VAL A 192 14.13 -10.04 2.63
C VAL A 192 13.60 -8.79 1.94
N ALA A 193 12.39 -8.88 1.41
CA ALA A 193 11.77 -7.77 0.69
C ALA A 193 10.35 -7.50 1.18
N VAL A 194 9.86 -6.29 0.96
CA VAL A 194 8.44 -5.96 1.04
C VAL A 194 7.90 -5.80 -0.37
N ILE A 195 6.78 -6.43 -0.68
CA ILE A 195 6.00 -6.17 -1.89
C ILE A 195 4.59 -5.88 -1.43
N THR A 196 4.17 -4.62 -1.52
CA THR A 196 2.87 -4.19 -1.03
C THR A 196 2.08 -3.43 -2.09
N LYS A 197 0.76 -3.51 -1.99
CA LYS A 197 -0.18 -2.84 -2.88
C LYS A 197 -0.68 -1.55 -2.24
N GLY A 198 -0.92 -0.52 -3.04
CA GLY A 198 -1.64 0.67 -2.59
C GLY A 198 -1.00 1.99 -2.99
N ASP A 199 -1.39 3.04 -2.29
CA ASP A 199 -0.91 4.39 -2.56
C ASP A 199 0.58 4.54 -2.19
N LEU A 200 1.37 5.03 -3.16
CA LEU A 200 2.82 5.19 -3.02
C LEU A 200 3.21 6.04 -1.80
N VAL A 201 2.58 7.19 -1.62
CA VAL A 201 2.91 8.12 -0.54
C VAL A 201 2.56 7.51 0.81
N HIS A 202 1.37 6.91 0.93
CA HIS A 202 0.92 6.30 2.16
C HIS A 202 1.78 5.08 2.54
N GLN A 203 2.05 4.17 1.60
CA GLN A 203 2.88 3.00 1.89
C GLN A 203 4.34 3.37 2.19
N THR A 204 4.90 4.36 1.49
CA THR A 204 6.24 4.87 1.81
C THR A 204 6.31 5.41 3.24
N ARG A 205 5.27 6.15 3.69
CA ARG A 205 5.16 6.59 5.09
C ARG A 205 5.07 5.41 6.05
N LYS A 206 4.21 4.41 5.78
CA LYS A 206 4.06 3.25 6.66
C LYS A 206 5.38 2.48 6.81
N VAL A 207 6.06 2.21 5.70
CA VAL A 207 7.38 1.56 5.70
C VAL A 207 8.38 2.37 6.53
N SER A 208 8.60 3.65 6.22
CA SER A 208 9.59 4.49 6.91
C SER A 208 9.29 4.75 8.39
N THR A 209 8.03 4.64 8.81
CA THR A 209 7.63 4.82 10.22
C THR A 209 7.38 3.52 10.97
N SER A 210 7.55 2.36 10.31
CA SER A 210 7.35 1.04 10.91
C SER A 210 8.41 0.67 11.95
N GLY A 211 9.61 1.28 11.85
CA GLY A 211 10.77 0.93 12.66
C GLY A 211 11.47 -0.37 12.23
N ILE A 212 11.08 -0.98 11.10
CA ILE A 212 11.69 -2.21 10.55
C ILE A 212 12.15 -2.07 9.09
N ASP A 213 12.06 -0.88 8.50
CA ASP A 213 12.45 -0.60 7.11
C ASP A 213 13.90 -1.00 6.80
N HIS A 214 14.82 -0.69 7.72
CA HIS A 214 16.24 -1.03 7.64
C HIS A 214 16.54 -2.54 7.63
N LEU A 215 15.55 -3.39 7.97
CA LEU A 215 15.70 -4.84 7.91
C LEU A 215 15.51 -5.39 6.49
N PHE A 216 14.89 -4.63 5.57
CA PHE A 216 14.58 -5.09 4.22
C PHE A 216 15.64 -4.68 3.19
N ASP A 217 15.97 -5.60 2.28
CA ASP A 217 16.87 -5.34 1.15
C ASP A 217 16.17 -4.59 0.00
N HIS A 218 14.84 -4.74 -0.11
CA HIS A 218 14.03 -4.10 -1.14
C HIS A 218 12.62 -3.83 -0.64
N VAL A 219 12.04 -2.72 -1.08
CA VAL A 219 10.64 -2.37 -0.85
C VAL A 219 10.05 -2.00 -2.19
N GLU A 220 9.05 -2.77 -2.61
CA GLU A 220 8.27 -2.54 -3.82
C GLU A 220 6.84 -2.13 -3.44
N ILE A 221 6.39 -0.99 -3.95
CA ILE A 221 5.00 -0.55 -3.83
C ILE A 221 4.38 -0.60 -5.23
N VAL A 222 3.36 -1.44 -5.39
CA VAL A 222 2.70 -1.70 -6.68
C VAL A 222 1.24 -1.25 -6.67
N LEU A 223 0.69 -1.02 -7.86
CA LEU A 223 -0.74 -0.74 -8.02
C LEU A 223 -1.60 -2.00 -7.91
N GLU A 224 -1.10 -3.12 -8.47
CA GLU A 224 -1.80 -4.39 -8.48
C GLU A 224 -0.81 -5.54 -8.25
N LYS A 225 -1.28 -6.62 -7.64
CA LYS A 225 -0.51 -7.85 -7.44
C LYS A 225 -1.06 -8.93 -8.37
N ASP A 226 -0.57 -8.91 -9.60
CA ASP A 226 -0.89 -9.87 -10.65
C ASP A 226 0.39 -10.57 -11.16
N PRO A 227 0.25 -11.66 -11.95
CA PRO A 227 1.41 -12.41 -12.44
C PRO A 227 2.42 -11.54 -13.20
N GLU A 228 1.96 -10.58 -14.00
CA GLU A 228 2.82 -9.68 -14.78
C GLU A 228 3.66 -8.79 -13.85
N THR A 229 3.03 -8.21 -12.82
CA THR A 229 3.70 -7.38 -11.83
C THR A 229 4.74 -8.20 -11.06
N TYR A 230 4.41 -9.41 -10.61
CA TYR A 230 5.40 -10.25 -9.94
C TYR A 230 6.57 -10.61 -10.86
N VAL A 231 6.33 -10.94 -12.13
CA VAL A 231 7.42 -11.20 -13.09
C VAL A 231 8.35 -10.00 -13.22
N ARG A 232 7.80 -8.78 -13.29
CA ARG A 232 8.60 -7.54 -13.33
C ARG A 232 9.44 -7.40 -12.05
N VAL A 233 8.82 -7.53 -10.88
CA VAL A 233 9.49 -7.37 -9.58
C VAL A 233 10.60 -8.42 -9.39
N LEU A 234 10.36 -9.67 -9.78
CA LEU A 234 11.37 -10.74 -9.69
C LEU A 234 12.59 -10.48 -10.59
N ARG A 235 12.38 -9.90 -11.78
CA ARG A 235 13.48 -9.47 -12.66
C ARG A 235 14.32 -8.37 -12.03
N GLU A 236 13.68 -7.38 -11.41
CA GLU A 236 14.37 -6.30 -10.70
C GLU A 236 15.14 -6.82 -9.48
N LEU A 237 14.59 -7.83 -8.81
CA LEU A 237 15.23 -8.52 -7.70
C LEU A 237 16.33 -9.49 -8.12
N ASP A 238 16.52 -9.80 -9.41
CA ASP A 238 17.46 -10.81 -9.90
C ASP A 238 17.24 -12.18 -9.21
N VAL A 239 16.00 -12.68 -9.24
CA VAL A 239 15.62 -13.97 -8.66
C VAL A 239 14.70 -14.77 -9.57
N GLU A 240 14.99 -16.06 -9.72
CA GLU A 240 14.14 -16.99 -10.44
C GLU A 240 12.87 -17.32 -9.63
N PRO A 241 11.69 -17.50 -10.26
CA PRO A 241 10.44 -17.74 -9.53
C PRO A 241 10.52 -18.90 -8.52
N HIS A 242 11.09 -20.04 -8.91
CA HIS A 242 11.22 -21.22 -8.03
C HIS A 242 12.15 -20.99 -6.81
N ARG A 243 12.93 -19.90 -6.80
CA ARG A 243 13.80 -19.47 -5.68
C ARG A 243 13.20 -18.30 -4.89
N PHE A 244 11.98 -17.89 -5.22
CA PHE A 244 11.25 -16.80 -4.58
C PHE A 244 10.09 -17.35 -3.73
N CYS A 245 9.93 -16.81 -2.53
CA CYS A 245 8.79 -17.11 -1.66
C CYS A 245 8.08 -15.82 -1.24
N MET A 246 6.78 -15.73 -1.49
CA MET A 246 5.92 -14.65 -0.99
C MET A 246 5.21 -15.09 0.28
N VAL A 247 5.14 -14.20 1.27
CA VAL A 247 4.44 -14.38 2.53
C VAL A 247 3.38 -13.29 2.64
N GLY A 248 2.12 -13.66 2.82
CA GLY A 248 1.04 -12.68 2.87
C GLY A 248 -0.29 -13.23 3.37
N ASN A 249 -1.21 -12.33 3.67
CA ASN A 249 -2.55 -12.67 4.17
C ASN A 249 -3.59 -12.78 3.05
N SER A 250 -3.35 -12.24 1.86
CA SER A 250 -4.29 -12.37 0.74
C SER A 250 -3.95 -13.56 -0.13
N VAL A 251 -4.83 -14.57 -0.16
CA VAL A 251 -4.71 -15.65 -1.15
C VAL A 251 -4.79 -15.10 -2.57
N LYS A 252 -5.67 -14.13 -2.81
CA LYS A 252 -5.90 -13.55 -4.14
C LYS A 252 -4.67 -12.80 -4.67
N SER A 253 -4.02 -12.00 -3.83
CA SER A 253 -2.95 -11.11 -4.25
C SER A 253 -1.55 -11.60 -3.91
N ASP A 254 -1.35 -12.32 -2.80
CA ASP A 254 -0.01 -12.75 -2.37
C ASP A 254 0.31 -14.20 -2.76
N VAL A 255 -0.72 -15.03 -2.92
CA VAL A 255 -0.56 -16.47 -3.15
C VAL A 255 -0.73 -16.82 -4.61
N LEU A 256 -1.96 -16.68 -5.15
CA LEU A 256 -2.30 -17.20 -6.48
C LEU A 256 -1.39 -16.67 -7.60
N PRO A 257 -1.09 -15.36 -7.70
CA PRO A 257 -0.26 -14.84 -8.77
C PRO A 257 1.18 -15.36 -8.71
N VAL A 258 1.69 -15.60 -7.50
CA VAL A 258 3.05 -16.11 -7.28
C VAL A 258 3.14 -17.59 -7.64
N LEU A 259 2.13 -18.38 -7.30
CA LEU A 259 2.05 -19.79 -7.68
C LEU A 259 1.97 -19.94 -9.21
N GLU A 260 1.21 -19.08 -9.89
CA GLU A 260 1.03 -19.09 -11.34
C GLU A 260 2.35 -18.91 -12.09
N ILE A 261 3.24 -18.04 -11.59
CA ILE A 261 4.55 -17.81 -12.20
C ILE A 261 5.61 -18.83 -11.77
N GLY A 262 5.23 -19.86 -11.02
CA GLY A 262 6.12 -20.94 -10.56
C GLY A 262 6.87 -20.64 -9.27
N GLY A 263 6.48 -19.60 -8.54
CA GLY A 263 7.01 -19.27 -7.22
C GLY A 263 6.37 -20.06 -6.08
N HIS A 264 6.86 -19.79 -4.87
CA HIS A 264 6.35 -20.35 -3.63
C HIS A 264 5.57 -19.30 -2.85
N ALA A 265 4.54 -19.71 -2.15
CA ALA A 265 3.75 -18.81 -1.32
C ALA A 265 3.41 -19.44 0.03
N ILE A 266 3.46 -18.63 1.08
CA ILE A 266 3.04 -18.99 2.43
C ILE A 266 1.92 -18.03 2.84
N HIS A 267 0.73 -18.58 3.04
CA HIS A 267 -0.40 -17.82 3.57
C HIS A 267 -0.30 -17.70 5.09
N VAL A 268 -0.42 -16.48 5.59
CA VAL A 268 -0.52 -16.15 7.02
C VAL A 268 -1.85 -15.44 7.22
N PRO A 269 -2.88 -16.09 7.78
CA PRO A 269 -4.21 -15.51 7.86
C PRO A 269 -4.24 -14.31 8.82
N TYR A 270 -5.02 -13.29 8.44
CA TYR A 270 -5.40 -12.19 9.32
C TYR A 270 -6.86 -12.36 9.77
N HIS A 271 -7.22 -11.88 10.98
CA HIS A 271 -8.56 -12.09 11.53
C HIS A 271 -9.65 -11.31 10.78
N VAL A 272 -9.26 -10.34 9.96
CA VAL A 272 -10.13 -9.60 9.05
C VAL A 272 -9.57 -9.72 7.64
N LEU A 273 -10.42 -9.81 6.63
CA LEU A 273 -9.99 -9.73 5.24
C LEU A 273 -10.92 -8.81 4.48
N TRP A 274 -10.34 -7.89 3.73
CA TRP A 274 -11.09 -7.02 2.84
C TRP A 274 -11.96 -7.83 1.88
N GLU A 275 -13.22 -7.44 1.71
CA GLU A 275 -14.18 -8.21 0.94
C GLU A 275 -13.75 -8.43 -0.52
N LEU A 276 -13.03 -7.48 -1.12
CA LEU A 276 -12.53 -7.61 -2.50
C LEU A 276 -11.35 -8.57 -2.66
N GLU A 277 -10.77 -9.06 -1.55
CA GLU A 277 -9.61 -9.96 -1.51
C GLU A 277 -10.00 -11.43 -1.26
N ARG A 278 -11.29 -11.74 -1.11
CA ARG A 278 -11.77 -13.11 -0.93
C ARG A 278 -11.44 -13.99 -2.15
N ALA A 279 -10.79 -15.13 -1.91
CA ALA A 279 -10.50 -16.16 -2.89
C ALA A 279 -10.47 -17.57 -2.27
N GLU A 280 -10.64 -18.59 -3.11
CA GLU A 280 -10.50 -19.99 -2.70
C GLU A 280 -9.02 -20.34 -2.50
N HIS A 281 -8.72 -21.13 -1.46
CA HIS A 281 -7.35 -21.57 -1.17
C HIS A 281 -6.91 -22.65 -2.16
N PRO A 282 -5.66 -22.61 -2.67
CA PRO A 282 -5.13 -23.61 -3.60
C PRO A 282 -4.66 -24.88 -2.86
N VAL A 283 -5.59 -25.53 -2.14
CA VAL A 283 -5.33 -26.72 -1.32
C VAL A 283 -4.68 -27.83 -2.16
N GLY A 284 -3.58 -28.38 -1.67
CA GLY A 284 -2.84 -29.46 -2.33
C GLY A 284 -1.84 -29.01 -3.39
N HIS A 285 -1.65 -27.70 -3.60
CA HIS A 285 -0.61 -27.19 -4.48
C HIS A 285 0.78 -27.34 -3.82
N GLY A 286 1.70 -28.08 -4.44
CA GLY A 286 3.01 -28.40 -3.83
C GLY A 286 3.92 -27.20 -3.53
N ARG A 287 3.61 -26.00 -4.05
CA ARG A 287 4.35 -24.75 -3.73
C ARG A 287 3.63 -23.83 -2.73
N PHE A 288 2.52 -24.29 -2.15
CA PHE A 288 1.68 -23.52 -1.24
C PHE A 288 1.81 -24.04 0.20
N GLY A 289 2.22 -23.15 1.11
CA GLY A 289 2.19 -23.39 2.53
C GLY A 289 1.15 -22.52 3.24
N GLU A 290 0.67 -22.97 4.38
CA GLU A 290 -0.17 -22.20 5.28
C GLU A 290 0.38 -22.35 6.70
N VAL A 291 0.33 -21.28 7.48
CA VAL A 291 0.72 -21.25 8.89
C VAL A 291 -0.34 -20.56 9.73
N GLY A 292 -0.39 -20.83 11.03
CA GLY A 292 -1.34 -20.16 11.92
C GLY A 292 -0.89 -18.75 12.32
N HIS A 293 0.41 -18.49 12.30
CA HIS A 293 1.00 -17.24 12.76
C HIS A 293 2.35 -16.96 12.09
N ILE A 294 2.73 -15.68 11.95
CA ILE A 294 3.96 -15.28 11.24
C ILE A 294 5.23 -15.90 11.87
N SER A 295 5.23 -16.17 13.17
CA SER A 295 6.35 -16.83 13.88
C SER A 295 6.68 -18.23 13.36
N GLU A 296 5.77 -18.87 12.65
CA GLU A 296 5.97 -20.20 12.06
C GLU A 296 6.63 -20.13 10.67
N VAL A 297 6.64 -18.95 10.04
CA VAL A 297 7.18 -18.73 8.68
C VAL A 297 8.63 -19.17 8.55
N PRO A 298 9.57 -18.86 9.47
CA PRO A 298 10.96 -19.30 9.32
C PRO A 298 11.12 -20.81 9.26
N ALA A 299 10.32 -21.56 10.03
CA ALA A 299 10.34 -23.02 9.98
C ALA A 299 9.80 -23.52 8.63
N ARG A 300 8.68 -22.94 8.15
CA ARG A 300 8.08 -23.30 6.87
C ARG A 300 8.99 -22.98 5.67
N VAL A 301 9.66 -21.83 5.69
CA VAL A 301 10.65 -21.43 4.67
C VAL A 301 11.78 -22.46 4.56
N ARG A 302 12.27 -22.97 5.69
CA ARG A 302 13.39 -23.94 5.74
C ARG A 302 12.96 -25.36 5.37
N LEU A 303 11.77 -25.79 5.80
CA LEU A 303 11.24 -27.14 5.53
C LEU A 303 10.68 -27.27 4.11
N GLY A 304 10.31 -26.16 3.47
CA GLY A 304 9.60 -26.12 2.20
C GLY A 304 8.09 -25.99 2.38
N THR A 305 7.41 -25.68 1.27
CA THR A 305 5.96 -25.48 1.18
C THR A 305 5.19 -26.76 0.88
N ASP A 306 5.89 -27.87 0.71
CA ASP A 306 5.37 -29.17 0.33
C ASP A 306 4.84 -29.93 1.56
#